data_AF-A0A845LNH2-F1
#
_entry.id   AF-A0A845LNH2-F1
#
_cell.length_a   1.000
_cell.length_b   1.000
_cell.length_c   1.000
_cell.angle_alpha   90.00
_cell.angle_beta   90.00
_cell.angle_gamma   90.00
#
_symmetry.space_group_name_H-M   'P 1'
#
loop_
_entity.id
_entity.type
_entity.pdbx_description
1 polymer ?
#
loop_
_entity_poly.entity_id
_entity_poly.type
_entity_poly.pdbx_seq_one_letter_code
_entity_poly.pdbx_strand_id
1 'polypeptide(L)'
;MRTRETIKGLMILAAIGFVGNGLFEAFVLNAPAYGRFSMDYFIGETLPETGSQNLVTGIYLSYRLFDSLFEAATLFVVTAGILFMGRKDEEIR
;
A
#
# COMPACT_ATOMS: atom_id res chain seq x y z
N MET A 1 -22.39 35.23 -30.21
CA MET A 1 -20.96 34.95 -29.90
C MET A 1 -20.78 34.04 -28.68
N ARG A 2 -21.57 34.18 -27.61
CA ARG A 2 -21.48 33.34 -26.39
C ARG A 2 -21.71 31.83 -26.60
N THR A 3 -22.64 31.46 -27.48
CA THR A 3 -23.03 30.05 -27.73
C THR A 3 -21.92 29.19 -28.36
N ARG A 4 -21.04 29.78 -29.17
CA ARG A 4 -19.94 29.02 -29.82
C ARG A 4 -18.84 28.64 -28.85
N GLU A 5 -18.55 29.48 -27.85
CA GLU A 5 -17.54 29.20 -26.83
C GLU A 5 -18.05 28.17 -25.81
N THR A 6 -19.35 28.17 -25.50
CA THR A 6 -19.99 27.14 -24.68
C THR A 6 -19.96 25.76 -25.36
N ILE A 7 -20.21 25.71 -26.68
CA ILE A 7 -20.15 24.45 -27.45
C ILE A 7 -18.73 23.88 -27.51
N LYS A 8 -17.71 24.73 -27.74
CA LYS A 8 -16.31 24.28 -27.70
C LYS A 8 -15.91 23.74 -26.33
N GLY A 9 -16.32 24.42 -25.25
CA GLY A 9 -16.07 23.95 -23.89
C GLY A 9 -16.71 22.59 -23.60
N LEU A 10 -17.94 22.37 -24.07
CA LEU A 10 -18.64 21.09 -23.95
C LEU A 10 -17.92 19.96 -24.71
N MET A 11 -17.43 20.25 -25.93
CA MET A 11 -16.68 19.28 -26.73
C MET A 11 -15.36 18.88 -26.07
N ILE A 12 -14.66 19.82 -25.45
CA ILE A 12 -13.42 19.54 -24.71
C ILE A 12 -13.70 18.68 -23.49
N LEU A 13 -14.76 18.98 -22.71
CA LEU A 13 -15.15 18.17 -21.56
C LEU A 13 -15.54 16.74 -21.97
N ALA A 14 -16.27 16.59 -23.08
CA ALA A 14 -16.61 15.27 -23.62
C ALA A 14 -15.37 14.49 -24.06
N ALA A 15 -14.41 15.16 -24.71
CA ALA A 15 -13.14 14.54 -25.11
C ALA A 15 -12.30 14.10 -23.90
N ILE A 16 -12.21 14.94 -22.86
CA ILE A 16 -11.52 14.60 -21.61
C ILE A 16 -12.23 13.43 -20.91
N GLY A 17 -13.56 13.43 -20.87
CA GLY A 17 -14.34 12.34 -20.30
C GLY A 17 -14.12 11.02 -21.03
N PHE A 18 -14.08 11.04 -22.37
CA PHE A 18 -13.84 9.86 -23.20
C PHE A 18 -12.42 9.30 -23.00
N VAL A 19 -11.41 10.17 -23.03
CA VAL A 19 -10.01 9.77 -22.79
C VAL A 19 -9.84 9.26 -21.36
N GLY A 20 -10.43 9.94 -20.37
CA GLY A 20 -10.38 9.55 -18.97
C GLY A 20 -11.03 8.19 -18.71
N ASN A 21 -12.18 7.92 -19.34
CA ASN A 21 -12.85 6.62 -19.24
C ASN A 21 -12.02 5.49 -19.87
N GLY A 22 -11.43 5.72 -21.06
CA GLY A 22 -10.54 4.74 -21.68
C GLY A 22 -9.28 4.44 -20.86
N LEU A 23 -8.69 5.46 -20.24
CA LEU A 23 -7.55 5.28 -19.34
C LEU A 23 -7.93 4.54 -18.04
N PHE A 24 -9.11 4.85 -17.49
CA PHE A 24 -9.62 4.18 -16.29
C PHE A 24 -9.91 2.70 -16.55
N GLU A 25 -10.56 2.37 -17.65
CA GLU A 25 -10.82 0.97 -18.03
C GLU A 25 -9.53 0.22 -18.31
N ALA A 26 -8.56 0.82 -19.01
CA ALA A 26 -7.25 0.23 -19.21
C ALA A 26 -6.54 -0.06 -17.88
N PHE A 27 -6.62 0.83 -16.90
CA PHE A 27 -6.06 0.61 -15.57
C PHE A 27 -6.78 -0.53 -14.83
N VAL A 28 -8.12 -0.51 -14.80
CA VAL A 28 -8.93 -1.49 -14.07
C VAL A 28 -8.81 -2.90 -14.67
N LEU A 29 -8.79 -3.02 -15.99
CA LEU A 29 -8.64 -4.31 -16.68
C LEU A 29 -7.22 -4.90 -16.52
N ASN A 30 -6.20 -4.05 -16.40
CA ASN A 30 -4.81 -4.50 -16.19
C ASN A 30 -4.40 -4.61 -14.71
N ALA A 31 -5.13 -4.01 -13.78
CA ALA A 31 -4.90 -4.11 -12.34
C ALA A 31 -4.71 -5.56 -11.83
N PRO A 32 -5.53 -6.55 -12.24
CA PRO A 32 -5.31 -7.94 -11.81
C PRO A 32 -4.03 -8.57 -12.40
N ALA A 33 -3.53 -8.09 -13.55
CA ALA A 33 -2.28 -8.57 -14.13
C ALA A 33 -1.06 -8.07 -13.34
N TYR A 34 -1.08 -6.82 -12.87
CA TYR A 34 -0.01 -6.28 -12.01
C TYR A 34 0.09 -7.02 -10.67
N GLY A 35 -1.05 -7.39 -10.07
CA GLY A 35 -1.06 -8.14 -8.81
C GLY A 35 -0.50 -9.57 -8.95
N ARG A 36 -0.70 -10.22 -10.11
CA ARG A 36 -0.10 -11.54 -10.39
C ARG A 36 1.40 -11.45 -10.58
N PHE A 37 1.89 -10.43 -11.28
CA PHE A 37 3.32 -10.25 -11.52
C PHE A 37 4.12 -10.13 -10.22
N SER A 38 3.66 -9.35 -9.24
CA SER A 38 4.34 -9.22 -7.95
C SER A 38 4.30 -10.52 -7.14
N MET A 39 3.17 -11.24 -7.18
CA MET A 39 3.05 -12.55 -6.53
C MET A 39 4.02 -13.57 -7.13
N ASP A 40 4.07 -13.66 -8.46
CA ASP A 40 4.97 -14.58 -9.17
C ASP A 40 6.44 -14.27 -8.87
N TYR A 41 6.80 -12.98 -8.80
CA TYR A 41 8.14 -12.55 -8.38
C TYR A 41 8.49 -13.02 -6.97
N PHE A 42 7.63 -12.78 -5.98
CA PHE A 42 7.91 -13.24 -4.62
C PHE A 42 8.00 -14.77 -4.54
N ILE A 43 7.16 -15.51 -5.26
CA ILE A 43 7.22 -16.98 -5.25
C ILE A 43 8.53 -17.50 -5.86
N GLY A 44 8.97 -16.91 -6.97
CA GLY A 44 10.19 -17.36 -7.67
C GLY A 44 11.48 -16.93 -6.98
N GLU A 45 11.51 -15.71 -6.46
CA GLU A 45 12.76 -15.01 -6.15
C GLU A 45 13.04 -14.86 -4.64
N THR A 46 12.06 -15.11 -3.77
CA THR A 46 12.28 -14.98 -2.31
C THR A 46 13.38 -15.90 -1.79
N LEU A 47 13.40 -17.18 -2.20
CA LEU A 47 14.43 -18.12 -1.74
C LEU A 47 15.84 -17.72 -2.22
N PRO A 48 16.10 -17.44 -3.51
CA PRO A 48 17.44 -17.06 -3.96
C PRO A 48 17.91 -15.71 -3.40
N GLU A 49 17.03 -14.73 -3.22
CA GLU A 49 17.43 -13.40 -2.72
C GLU A 49 17.58 -13.34 -1.19
N THR A 50 16.73 -14.06 -0.45
CA THR A 50 16.65 -13.92 1.02
C THR A 50 17.21 -15.13 1.77
N GLY A 51 17.34 -16.28 1.10
CA GLY A 51 17.69 -17.56 1.72
C GLY A 51 16.57 -18.18 2.57
N SER A 52 15.38 -17.56 2.64
CA SER A 52 14.26 -18.09 3.40
C SER A 52 13.42 -19.09 2.60
N GLN A 53 13.24 -20.30 3.14
CA GLN A 53 12.30 -21.28 2.59
C GLN A 53 10.84 -20.93 2.88
N ASN A 54 10.57 -20.12 3.90
CA ASN A 54 9.22 -19.67 4.22
C ASN A 54 8.99 -18.29 3.60
N LEU A 55 8.22 -18.30 2.50
CA LEU A 55 7.86 -17.11 1.73
C LEU A 55 7.36 -15.95 2.59
N VAL A 56 6.49 -16.23 3.56
CA VAL A 56 5.89 -15.21 4.44
C VAL A 56 6.97 -14.54 5.29
N THR A 57 7.85 -15.33 5.90
CA THR A 57 8.95 -14.78 6.72
C THR A 57 9.98 -14.02 5.89
N GLY A 58 10.30 -14.50 4.68
CA GLY A 58 11.20 -13.79 3.75
C GLY A 58 10.62 -12.44 3.34
N ILE A 59 9.30 -12.37 3.10
CA ILE A 59 8.63 -11.09 2.81
C ILE A 59 8.71 -10.13 3.99
N TYR A 60 8.36 -10.56 5.20
CA TYR A 60 8.37 -9.68 6.38
C TYR A 60 9.77 -9.20 6.77
N LEU A 61 10.78 -10.08 6.71
CA LEU A 61 12.12 -9.78 7.22
C LEU A 61 13.09 -9.25 6.15
N SER A 62 12.83 -9.46 4.86
CA SER A 62 13.74 -9.01 3.79
C SER A 62 13.14 -7.92 2.92
N TYR A 63 11.96 -8.14 2.32
CA TYR A 63 11.34 -7.13 1.44
C TYR A 63 10.63 -6.01 2.20
N ARG A 64 10.01 -6.31 3.35
CA ARG A 64 9.19 -5.39 4.14
C ARG A 64 9.73 -5.18 5.56
N LEU A 65 11.05 -5.28 5.73
CA LEU A 65 11.72 -5.21 7.04
C LEU A 65 11.29 -4.00 7.88
N PHE A 66 11.16 -2.82 7.27
CA PHE A 66 10.79 -1.60 8.01
C PHE A 66 9.38 -1.66 8.59
N ASP A 67 8.43 -2.29 7.89
CA ASP A 67 7.04 -2.40 8.36
C ASP A 67 6.98 -3.26 9.63
N SER A 68 7.62 -4.45 9.60
CA SER A 68 7.71 -5.34 10.76
C SER A 68 8.58 -4.77 11.89
N LEU A 69 9.62 -4.00 11.57
CA LEU A 69 10.45 -3.32 12.59
C LEU A 69 9.64 -2.27 13.34
N PHE A 70 8.85 -1.46 12.64
CA PHE A 70 8.00 -0.46 13.28
C PHE A 70 6.85 -1.10 14.04
N GLU A 71 6.27 -2.20 13.57
CA GLU A 71 5.29 -2.98 14.34
C GLU A 71 5.86 -3.42 15.69
N ALA A 72 7.06 -4.03 15.69
CA ALA A 72 7.75 -4.44 16.92
C ALA A 72 8.09 -3.24 17.83
N ALA A 73 8.55 -2.13 17.26
CA ALA A 73 8.84 -0.91 18.02
C ALA A 73 7.59 -0.31 18.65
N THR A 74 6.45 -0.30 17.94
CA THR A 74 5.18 0.16 18.48
C THR A 74 4.72 -0.73 19.63
N LEU A 75 4.77 -2.05 19.48
CA LEU A 75 4.44 -2.97 20.58
C LEU A 75 5.34 -2.72 21.80
N PHE A 76 6.64 -2.52 21.59
CA PHE A 76 7.58 -2.21 22.67
C PHE A 76 7.21 -0.92 23.41
N VAL A 77 6.92 0.17 22.69
CA VAL A 77 6.53 1.46 23.28
C VAL A 77 5.21 1.32 24.04
N VAL A 78 4.22 0.61 23.49
CA VAL A 78 2.92 0.39 24.12
C VAL A 78 3.09 -0.40 25.43
N THR A 79 3.83 -1.51 25.40
CA THR A 79 4.07 -2.32 26.59
C THR A 79 4.87 -1.54 27.65
N ALA A 80 5.89 -0.80 27.25
CA ALA A 80 6.65 0.06 28.17
C ALA A 80 5.78 1.14 28.81
N GLY A 81 4.88 1.76 28.03
CA GLY A 81 3.91 2.74 28.50
C GLY A 81 2.93 2.16 29.53
N ILE A 82 2.41 0.96 29.28
CA ILE A 82 1.53 0.25 30.22
C ILE A 82 2.26 -0.06 31.54
N LEU A 83 3.49 -0.57 31.46
CA LEU A 83 4.30 -0.87 32.66
C LEU A 83 4.59 0.39 33.48
N PHE A 84 4.94 1.49 32.82
CA PHE A 84 5.20 2.76 33.48
C PHE A 84 3.95 3.30 34.19
N MET A 85 2.80 3.26 33.52
CA MET A 85 1.54 3.72 34.10
C MET A 85 1.09 2.82 35.26
N GLY A 86 1.22 1.50 35.11
CA GLY A 86 0.89 0.54 36.18
C GLY A 86 1.69 0.75 37.46
N ARG A 87 2.99 1.07 37.34
CA ARG A 87 3.83 1.40 38.51
C ARG A 87 3.42 2.68 39.23
N LYS A 88 2.94 3.68 38.49
CA LYS A 88 2.48 4.95 39.06
C LYS A 88 1.22 4.76 39.93
N ASP A 89 0.34 3.83 39.56
CA ASP A 89 -0.87 3.55 40.33
C ASP A 89 -0.59 2.79 41.64
N GLU A 90 0.46 1.97 41.70
CA GLU A 90 0.90 1.31 42.94
C GLU A 90 1.52 2.28 43.95
N GLU A 91 2.17 3.35 43.49
CA GLU A 91 2.85 4.33 44.35
C GLU A 91 1.88 5.36 44.98
N ILE A 92 0.69 5.53 44.39
CA ILE A 92 -0.36 6.45 44.87
C ILE A 92 -1.31 5.78 45.89
N ARG A 93 -1.23 4.44 46.02
CA ARG A 93 -2.09 3.64 46.90
C ARG A 93 -1.37 3.25 48.19
#